data_AF-A0A822GF98-F1
#
_entry.id   AF-A0A822GF98-F1
#
_cell.length_a   1.000
_cell.length_b   1.000
_cell.length_c   1.000
_cell.angle_alpha   90.00
_cell.angle_beta   90.00
_cell.angle_gamma   90.00
#
_symmetry.space_group_name_H-M   'P 1'
#
loop_
_entity.id
_entity.type
_entity.pdbx_description
1 polymer ?
#
loop_
_entity_poly.entity_id
_entity_poly.type
_entity_poly.pdbx_seq_one_letter_code
_entity_poly.pdbx_strand_id
1 'polypeptide(L)' 'MDFENFRRTGELSDITVIVDKTEFKLHKFPLFTKSDYFKKAIASASAPYVIRLDNDLPGGVK' A
#
# COMPACT_ATOMS: atom_id res chain seq x y z
N MET A 1 20.16 7.56 4.72
CA MET A 1 19.03 6.65 5.03
C MET A 1 18.63 5.98 3.75
N ASP A 2 18.74 4.66 3.69
CA ASP A 2 18.49 3.85 2.49
C ASP A 2 17.01 3.47 2.41
N PHE A 3 16.19 4.38 1.88
CA PHE A 3 14.73 4.18 1.76
C PHE A 3 14.35 2.99 0.88
N GLU A 4 15.21 2.64 -0.09
CA GLU A 4 15.01 1.47 -0.95
C GLU A 4 15.14 0.15 -0.18
N ASN A 5 16.03 0.09 0.81
CA ASN A 5 16.18 -1.09 1.66
C ASN A 5 14.92 -1.30 2.51
N PHE A 6 14.35 -0.25 3.12
CA PHE A 6 13.11 -0.37 3.89
C PHE A 6 11.92 -0.86 3.05
N ARG A 7 11.88 -0.55 1.75
CA ARG A 7 10.88 -1.11 0.83
C ARG A 7 11.11 -2.59 0.56
N ARG A 8 12.37 -3.02 0.40
CA ARG A 8 12.71 -4.43 0.10
C ARG A 8 12.59 -5.34 1.32
N THR A 9 12.99 -4.87 2.50
CA THR A 9 12.95 -5.64 3.75
C THR A 9 11.57 -5.58 4.42
N GLY A 10 10.78 -4.55 4.12
CA GLY A 10 9.50 -4.29 4.79
C GLY A 10 9.66 -3.76 6.22
N GLU A 11 10.87 -3.41 6.63
CA GLU A 11 11.12 -2.75 7.91
C GLU A 11 10.40 -1.41 7.99
N LEU A 12 9.78 -1.13 9.13
CA LEU A 12 8.96 0.06 9.40
C LEU A 12 7.66 0.16 8.56
N SER A 13 7.25 -0.92 7.89
CA SER A 13 6.00 -0.92 7.13
C SER A 13 4.81 -0.66 8.05
N ASP A 14 3.98 0.29 7.67
CA ASP A 14 2.83 0.79 8.44
C ASP A 14 1.50 0.56 7.70
N ILE A 15 1.54 -0.17 6.58
CA ILE A 15 0.38 -0.61 5.80
C ILE A 15 0.66 -1.93 5.07
N THR A 16 -0.36 -2.80 5.01
CA THR A 16 -0.35 -4.00 4.18
C THR A 16 -1.31 -3.82 3.01
N VAL A 17 -0.81 -4.02 1.79
CA VAL A 17 -1.64 -4.05 0.58
C VAL A 17 -1.70 -5.48 0.08
N ILE A 18 -2.90 -6.02 -0.07
CA ILE A 18 -3.14 -7.36 -0.58
C ILE A 18 -3.66 -7.22 -2.01
N VAL A 19 -2.93 -7.80 -2.98
CA VAL A 19 -3.36 -7.87 -4.38
C VAL A 19 -3.59 -9.34 -4.70
N ASP A 20 -4.84 -9.70 -5.01
CA ASP A 20 -5.26 -11.10 -5.12
C ASP A 20 -4.88 -11.91 -3.86
N LYS A 21 -3.89 -12.82 -3.95
CA LYS A 21 -3.37 -13.64 -2.85
C LYS A 21 -1.98 -13.23 -2.37
N THR A 22 -1.43 -12.13 -2.88
CA THR A 22 -0.08 -11.67 -2.54
C THR A 22 -0.13 -10.48 -1.59
N GLU A 23 0.59 -10.57 -0.48
CA GLU A 23 0.69 -9.52 0.53
C GLU A 23 1.95 -8.67 0.33
N PHE A 24 1.77 -7.35 0.30
CA PHE A 24 2.85 -6.37 0.20
C PHE A 24 2.87 -5.52 1.47
N LYS A 25 3.95 -5.64 2.25
CA LYS A 25 4.24 -4.74 3.37
C LYS A 25 4.87 -3.47 2.81
N LEU A 26 4.17 -2.35 2.95
CA LEU A 26 4.52 -1.08 2.34
C LEU A 26 4.49 0.07 3.35
N HIS A 27 4.85 1.24 2.87
CA HIS A 27 4.90 2.49 3.62
C HIS A 27 3.76 3.41 3.21
N LYS A 28 2.99 3.95 4.17
CA LYS A 28 1.88 4.88 3.89
C LYS A 28 2.37 6.17 3.27
N PHE A 29 3.51 6.68 3.72
CA PHE A 29 4.05 7.97 3.26
C PHE A 29 4.19 8.06 1.72
N PRO A 30 4.88 7.14 1.03
CA PRO A 30 4.95 7.17 -0.43
C PRO A 30 3.60 6.90 -1.12
N LEU A 31 2.74 6.05 -0.55
CA LEU A 31 1.43 5.76 -1.13
C LEU A 31 0.47 6.95 -1.04
N PHE A 32 0.43 7.62 0.11
CA PHE A 32 -0.42 8.79 0.38
C PHE A 32 -0.03 10.01 -0.47
N THR A 33 1.26 10.16 -0.77
CA THR A 33 1.78 11.30 -1.56
C THR A 33 1.65 11.11 -3.07
N LYS A 34 1.61 9.85 -3.55
CA LYS A 34 1.65 9.53 -4.99
C LYS A 34 0.34 8.98 -5.56
N SER A 35 -0.65 8.68 -4.73
CA SER A 35 -1.93 8.12 -5.18
C SER A 35 -3.10 8.65 -4.38
N ASP A 36 -4.01 9.34 -5.05
CA ASP A 36 -5.27 9.79 -4.44
C ASP A 36 -6.15 8.63 -3.97
N TYR A 37 -6.06 7.47 -4.64
CA TYR A 37 -6.75 6.25 -4.20
C TYR A 37 -6.27 5.83 -2.82
N PHE A 38 -4.95 5.64 -2.66
CA PHE A 38 -4.37 5.24 -1.38
C PHE A 38 -4.53 6.33 -0.33
N LYS A 39 -4.45 7.61 -0.71
CA LYS A 39 -4.73 8.73 0.19
C LYS A 39 -6.13 8.64 0.81
N LYS A 40 -7.16 8.43 -0.02
CA LYS A 40 -8.56 8.27 0.44
C LYS A 40 -8.75 6.99 1.24
N ALA A 41 -8.18 5.89 0.77
CA ALA A 41 -8.28 4.60 1.44
C ALA A 41 -7.62 4.61 2.83
N ILE A 42 -6.43 5.22 2.96
CA ILE A 42 -5.74 5.42 4.24
C ILE A 42 -6.53 6.35 5.14
N ALA A 43 -7.06 7.47 4.62
CA ALA A 43 -7.85 8.41 5.40
C ALA A 43 -9.18 7.81 5.92
N SER A 44 -9.71 6.81 5.21
CA SER A 44 -10.97 6.13 5.57
C SER A 44 -10.75 4.86 6.40
N ALA A 45 -9.50 4.41 6.56
CA ALA A 45 -9.15 3.20 7.29
C ALA A 45 -8.66 3.52 8.71
N SER A 46 -8.95 2.63 9.65
CA SER A 46 -8.38 2.63 11.00
C SER A 46 -7.33 1.52 11.13
N ALA A 47 -6.38 1.67 12.05
CA ALA A 47 -5.36 0.64 12.29
C ALA A 47 -6.00 -0.70 12.73
N PRO A 48 -5.52 -1.85 12.22
CA PRO A 48 -4.43 -2.03 11.26
C PRO A 48 -4.82 -1.68 9.81
N TYR A 49 -3.94 -0.93 9.12
CA TYR A 49 -4.17 -0.47 7.73
C TYR A 49 -3.94 -1.64 6.76
N VAL A 50 -5.03 -2.31 6.38
CA VAL A 50 -5.02 -3.38 5.37
C VAL A 50 -5.90 -2.95 4.21
N ILE A 51 -5.31 -2.80 3.02
CA ILE A 51 -6.04 -2.47 1.79
C ILE A 51 -6.04 -3.69 0.90
N ARG A 52 -7.23 -4.15 0.52
CA ARG A 52 -7.41 -5.20 -0.48
C ARG A 52 -7.68 -4.56 -1.83
N LEU A 53 -6.89 -4.96 -2.81
CA LEU A 53 -7.03 -4.57 -4.20
C LEU A 53 -7.53 -5.80 -4.96
N ASP A 54 -8.84 -5.83 -5.16
CA ASP A 54 -9.48 -6.80 -6.06
C ASP A 54 -9.21 -6.40 -7.52
N ASN A 55 -9.39 -7.35 -8.45
CA ASN A 55 -9.12 -7.20 -9.90
C ASN A 55 -9.92 -6.08 -10.61
N ASP A 56 -10.72 -5.30 -9.89
CA ASP A 56 -11.54 -4.20 -10.41
C ASP A 56 -10.87 -2.82 -10.24
N LEU A 57 -9.53 -2.78 -10.18
CA LEU A 57 -8.82 -1.50 -10.25
C LEU A 57 -8.81 -0.98 -11.69
N PRO A 58 -9.48 0.16 -11.99
CA PRO A 58 -9.41 0.77 -13.31
C PRO A 58 -7.97 1.24 -13.55
N GLY A 59 -7.26 0.58 -14.46
CA GLY A 59 -5.89 0.91 -14.84
C GLY A 59 -4.86 -0.22 -14.71
N GLY A 60 -5.25 -1.41 -14.21
CA GLY A 60 -4.40 -2.60 -14.31
C GLY A 60 -4.32 -3.07 -15.77
N VAL A 61 -3.13 -3.01 -16.37
CA VAL A 61 -2.87 -3.72 -17.64
C VAL A 61 -3.09 -5.21 -17.41
N LYS A 62 -4.04 -5.80 -18.15
CA LYS A 62 -4.25 -7.24 -18.21
C LYS A 62 -3.14 -7.91 -19.01
#